data_AF-A0AAE4ZCF1-F1
#
_entry.id   AF-A0AAE4ZCF1-F1
#
_cell.length_a   1.000
_cell.length_b   1.000
_cell.length_c   1.000
_cell.angle_alpha   90.00
_cell.angle_beta   90.00
_cell.angle_gamma   90.00
#
_symmetry.space_group_name_H-M   'P 1'
#
loop_
_entity.id
_entity.type
_entity.pdbx_description
1 polymer ?
#
loop_
_entity_poly.entity_id
_entity_poly.type
_entity_poly.pdbx_seq_one_letter_code
_entity_poly.pdbx_strand_id
1 'polypeptide(L)'
;MAMTCDTALERLLEADPAELAGQGDSELAAHVRDCARCGAVAAKLLDSQERLAAALNDMGPRLGVDEALEAARARRHGRPGRWRPAWRWAAPLAAAAAAAGIFFATQTDTSRMPGEPVTRPAPREEPLVEMASAQNLMVFETQDRSAKVIWFY
;
A
#
# COMPACT_ATOMS: atom_id res chain seq x y z
N MET A 1 -8.26 36.61 -25.98
CA MET A 1 -6.88 36.25 -26.39
C MET A 1 -6.89 34.77 -26.69
N ALA A 2 -6.28 34.32 -27.79
CA ALA A 2 -6.24 32.88 -28.07
C ALA A 2 -5.34 32.17 -27.06
N MET A 3 -5.82 31.07 -26.47
CA MET A 3 -5.06 30.21 -25.56
C MET A 3 -3.89 29.56 -26.32
N THR A 4 -2.70 29.57 -25.71
CA THR A 4 -1.52 28.88 -26.27
C THR A 4 -1.59 27.39 -25.95
N CYS A 5 -0.93 26.56 -26.76
CA CYS A 5 -0.90 25.12 -26.50
C CYS A 5 -0.24 24.76 -25.17
N ASP A 6 0.79 25.50 -24.72
CA ASP A 6 1.45 25.20 -23.45
C ASP A 6 0.50 25.45 -22.27
N THR A 7 -0.20 26.58 -22.27
CA THR A 7 -1.23 26.86 -21.25
C THR A 7 -2.38 25.87 -21.33
N ALA A 8 -2.79 25.45 -22.52
CA ALA A 8 -3.81 24.41 -22.66
C ALA A 8 -3.35 23.09 -22.04
N LEU A 9 -2.11 22.66 -22.32
CA LEU A 9 -1.54 21.41 -21.80
C LEU A 9 -1.43 21.40 -20.27
N GLU A 10 -1.04 22.52 -19.66
CA GLU A 10 -1.03 22.66 -18.19
C GLU A 10 -2.43 22.47 -17.60
N ARG A 11 -3.46 23.01 -18.27
CA ARG A 11 -4.84 22.95 -17.80
C ARG A 11 -5.53 21.60 -18.03
N LEU A 12 -5.08 20.79 -18.99
CA LEU A 12 -5.71 19.48 -19.30
C LEU A 12 -5.72 18.51 -18.10
N LEU A 13 -4.76 18.61 -17.17
CA LEU A 13 -4.70 17.70 -16.03
C LEU A 13 -5.72 18.02 -14.93
N GLU A 14 -6.24 19.25 -14.91
CA GLU A 14 -7.19 19.74 -13.90
C GLU A 14 -8.60 19.94 -14.49
N ALA A 15 -8.74 19.78 -15.80
CA ALA A 15 -9.98 20.02 -16.52
C ALA A 15 -11.04 18.95 -16.27
N ASP A 16 -12.31 19.37 -16.38
CA ASP A 16 -13.44 18.45 -16.30
C ASP A 16 -13.48 17.50 -17.52
N PRO A 17 -13.93 16.24 -17.38
CA PRO A 17 -14.05 15.31 -18.51
C PRO A 17 -14.87 15.87 -19.70
N ALA A 18 -15.88 16.70 -19.45
CA ALA A 18 -16.64 17.36 -20.51
C ALA A 18 -15.76 18.35 -21.30
N GLU A 19 -14.93 19.13 -20.63
CA GLU A 19 -13.99 20.05 -21.30
C GLU A 19 -12.92 19.30 -22.09
N LEU A 20 -12.41 18.19 -21.55
CA LEU A 20 -11.47 17.29 -22.25
C LEU A 20 -12.10 16.64 -23.49
N ALA A 21 -13.39 16.37 -23.45
CA ALA A 21 -14.16 15.91 -24.62
C ALA A 21 -14.46 17.04 -25.61
N GLY A 22 -13.98 18.26 -25.35
CA GLY A 22 -14.28 19.44 -26.15
C GLY A 22 -15.75 19.84 -26.06
N GLN A 23 -16.42 19.60 -24.93
CA GLN A 23 -17.81 19.98 -24.69
C GLN A 23 -17.89 21.24 -23.82
N GLY A 24 -18.96 22.02 -24.03
CA GLY A 24 -19.17 23.30 -23.36
C GLY A 24 -18.46 24.48 -24.03
N ASP A 25 -18.51 25.61 -23.34
CA ASP A 25 -18.14 26.93 -23.87
C ASP A 25 -16.83 27.47 -23.30
N SER A 26 -16.07 26.65 -22.58
CA SER A 26 -14.79 27.10 -22.02
C SER A 26 -13.74 27.30 -23.09
N GLU A 27 -12.79 28.22 -22.84
CA GLU A 27 -11.67 28.46 -23.76
C GLU A 27 -10.83 27.21 -23.99
N LEU A 28 -10.72 26.34 -22.99
CA LEU A 28 -10.03 25.05 -23.10
C LEU A 28 -10.80 24.10 -24.02
N ALA A 29 -12.12 23.94 -23.82
CA ALA A 29 -12.95 23.10 -24.66
C ALA A 29 -12.91 23.54 -26.13
N ALA A 30 -12.95 24.85 -26.39
CA ALA A 30 -12.75 25.40 -27.72
C ALA A 30 -11.36 25.07 -28.30
N HIS A 31 -10.29 25.28 -27.53
CA HIS A 31 -8.93 24.98 -27.97
C HIS A 31 -8.73 23.47 -28.25
N VAL A 32 -9.30 22.59 -27.45
CA VAL A 32 -9.24 21.13 -27.65
C VAL A 32 -9.92 20.70 -28.95
N ARG A 33 -11.05 21.33 -29.31
CA ARG A 33 -11.73 21.10 -30.60
C ARG A 33 -10.90 21.56 -31.79
N ASP A 34 -10.25 22.71 -31.66
CA ASP A 34 -9.57 23.36 -32.78
C ASP A 34 -8.11 22.92 -32.97
N CYS A 35 -7.44 22.46 -31.90
CA CYS A 35 -6.03 22.07 -31.90
C CYS A 35 -5.85 20.55 -31.86
N ALA A 36 -5.39 19.96 -32.98
CA ALA A 36 -5.16 18.51 -33.10
C ALA A 36 -4.21 17.93 -32.05
N ARG A 37 -3.16 18.67 -31.65
CA ARG A 37 -2.21 18.23 -30.62
C ARG A 37 -2.88 18.11 -29.26
N CYS A 38 -3.59 19.15 -28.83
CA CYS A 38 -4.29 19.17 -27.55
C CYS A 38 -5.45 18.17 -27.54
N GLY A 39 -6.19 18.04 -28.66
CA GLY A 39 -7.23 17.02 -28.83
C GLY A 39 -6.70 15.59 -28.68
N ALA A 40 -5.54 15.27 -29.27
CA ALA A 40 -4.92 13.95 -29.12
C ALA A 40 -4.50 13.63 -27.67
N VAL A 41 -3.99 14.63 -26.94
CA VAL A 41 -3.63 14.46 -25.52
C VAL A 41 -4.88 14.28 -24.66
N ALA A 42 -5.91 15.11 -24.87
CA ALA A 42 -7.18 15.00 -24.14
C ALA A 42 -7.86 13.64 -24.36
N ALA A 43 -7.88 13.15 -25.60
CA ALA A 43 -8.41 11.82 -25.92
C ALA A 43 -7.65 10.70 -25.19
N LYS A 44 -6.32 10.80 -25.09
CA LYS A 44 -5.50 9.82 -24.34
C LYS A 44 -5.78 9.85 -22.84
N LEU A 45 -6.04 11.03 -22.27
CA LEU A 45 -6.41 11.17 -20.86
C LEU A 45 -7.78 10.51 -20.60
N LEU A 46 -8.77 10.76 -21.46
CA LEU A 46 -10.10 10.14 -21.36
C LEU A 46 -10.03 8.61 -21.48
N ASP A 47 -9.29 8.06 -22.45
CA ASP A 47 -9.07 6.61 -22.58
C ASP A 47 -8.43 6.02 -21.32
N SER A 48 -7.43 6.71 -20.76
CA SER A 48 -6.75 6.26 -19.54
C SER A 48 -7.68 6.27 -18.32
N GLN A 49 -8.55 7.28 -18.21
CA GLN A 49 -9.56 7.37 -17.15
C GLN A 49 -10.60 6.25 -17.29
N GLU A 50 -11.07 5.96 -18.50
CA GLU A 50 -12.01 4.87 -18.76
C GLU A 50 -11.41 3.50 -18.40
N ARG A 51 -10.16 3.25 -18.80
CA ARG A 51 -9.43 2.02 -18.45
C ARG A 51 -9.23 1.88 -16.95
N LEU A 52 -8.92 2.98 -16.25
CA LEU A 52 -8.80 2.99 -14.80
C LEU A 52 -10.15 2.69 -14.14
N ALA A 53 -11.22 3.33 -14.59
CA ALA A 53 -12.57 3.10 -14.08
C ALA A 53 -13.00 1.64 -14.29
N ALA A 54 -12.71 1.07 -15.47
CA ALA A 54 -12.94 -0.34 -15.74
C ALA A 54 -12.16 -1.26 -14.79
N ALA A 55 -10.86 -0.99 -14.57
CA ALA A 55 -10.04 -1.77 -13.64
C ALA A 55 -10.54 -1.67 -12.19
N LEU A 56 -10.98 -0.50 -11.75
CA LEU A 56 -11.57 -0.30 -10.42
C LEU A 56 -12.89 -1.07 -10.27
N ASN A 57 -13.73 -1.06 -11.31
CA ASN A 57 -14.97 -1.82 -11.33
C ASN A 57 -14.73 -3.35 -11.32
N ASP A 58 -13.71 -3.81 -12.06
CA ASP A 58 -13.34 -5.23 -12.12
C ASP A 58 -12.77 -5.74 -10.79
N MET A 59 -12.08 -4.87 -10.04
CA MET A 59 -11.62 -5.19 -8.69
C MET A 59 -12.79 -5.39 -7.71
N GLY A 60 -13.90 -4.68 -7.91
CA GLY A 60 -15.16 -4.81 -7.18
C GLY A 60 -15.07 -4.64 -5.64
N PRO A 61 -16.16 -4.28 -4.96
CA PRO A 61 -16.28 -4.60 -3.54
C PRO A 61 -16.36 -6.12 -3.41
N ARG A 62 -15.34 -6.77 -2.82
CA ARG A 62 -15.39 -8.22 -2.56
C ARG A 62 -16.58 -8.64 -1.67
N LEU A 63 -17.12 -7.67 -0.93
CA LEU A 63 -18.34 -7.72 -0.12
C LEU A 63 -19.01 -6.35 -0.24
N GLY A 64 -20.34 -6.29 -0.36
CA GLY A 64 -21.07 -5.03 -0.20
C GLY A 64 -20.76 -4.41 1.17
N VAL A 65 -20.90 -3.08 1.33
CA VAL A 65 -20.63 -2.41 2.62
C VAL A 65 -21.41 -3.07 3.76
N ASP A 66 -22.68 -3.42 3.51
CA ASP A 66 -23.52 -4.12 4.48
C ASP A 66 -23.04 -5.54 4.77
N GLU A 67 -22.60 -6.29 3.76
CA GLU A 67 -22.03 -7.63 3.95
C GLU A 67 -20.66 -7.58 4.67
N ALA A 68 -19.85 -6.56 4.42
CA ALA A 68 -18.59 -6.34 5.12
C ALA A 68 -18.84 -5.99 6.60
N LEU A 69 -19.88 -5.18 6.87
CA LEU A 69 -20.33 -4.84 8.23
C LEU A 69 -20.90 -6.06 8.95
N GLU A 70 -21.74 -6.87 8.29
CA GLU A 70 -22.28 -8.10 8.86
C GLU A 70 -21.19 -9.14 9.09
N ALA A 71 -20.23 -9.31 8.17
CA ALA A 71 -19.06 -10.17 8.38
C ALA A 71 -18.21 -9.71 9.57
N ALA A 72 -18.03 -8.39 9.77
CA ALA A 72 -17.33 -7.84 10.91
C ALA A 72 -18.08 -8.06 12.23
N ARG A 73 -19.42 -7.88 12.24
CA ARG A 73 -20.29 -8.16 13.39
C ARG A 73 -20.28 -9.64 13.76
N ALA A 74 -20.41 -10.54 12.77
CA ALA A 74 -20.36 -11.98 12.96
C ALA A 74 -19.03 -12.43 13.57
N ARG A 75 -17.89 -11.82 13.19
CA ARG A 75 -16.58 -12.08 13.84
C ARG A 75 -16.53 -11.59 15.30
N ARG A 76 -17.22 -10.50 15.62
CA ARG A 76 -17.28 -9.93 16.98
C ARG A 76 -18.15 -10.77 17.92
N HIS A 77 -19.23 -11.37 17.40
CA HIS A 77 -20.18 -12.16 18.19
C HIS A 77 -19.96 -13.68 18.09
N GLY A 78 -19.17 -14.16 17.12
CA GLY A 78 -19.05 -15.57 16.74
C GLY A 78 -17.99 -16.41 17.46
N ARG A 79 -17.45 -15.98 18.61
CA ARG A 79 -16.66 -16.89 19.46
C ARG A 79 -17.15 -16.85 20.91
N PRO A 80 -18.24 -17.57 21.24
CA PRO A 80 -18.31 -18.11 22.59
C PRO A 80 -17.08 -19.01 22.74
N GLY A 81 -16.16 -18.59 23.62
CA GLY A 81 -14.96 -19.34 23.95
C GLY A 81 -15.37 -20.73 24.41
N ARG A 82 -15.37 -21.70 23.49
CA ARG A 82 -15.45 -23.10 23.84
C ARG A 82 -14.10 -23.43 24.42
N TRP A 83 -13.93 -23.16 25.72
CA TRP A 83 -12.87 -23.69 26.56
C TRP A 83 -12.99 -25.21 26.51
N ARG A 84 -12.48 -25.81 25.43
CA ARG A 84 -12.18 -27.23 25.40
C ARG A 84 -11.09 -27.42 26.44
N PRO A 85 -11.24 -28.35 27.40
CA PRO A 85 -10.21 -28.56 28.42
C PRO A 85 -8.91 -28.94 27.72
N ALA A 86 -7.96 -28.00 27.73
CA ALA A 86 -6.67 -28.05 27.06
C ALA A 86 -5.76 -29.19 27.58
N TRP A 87 -6.15 -29.85 28.67
CA TRP A 87 -5.38 -30.91 29.28
C TRP A 87 -5.18 -32.12 28.34
N ARG A 88 -6.12 -32.41 27.45
CA ARG A 88 -5.99 -33.55 26.52
C ARG A 88 -4.98 -33.34 25.37
N TRP A 89 -4.55 -32.10 25.13
CA TRP A 89 -3.62 -31.75 24.03
C TRP A 89 -2.24 -31.31 24.53
N ALA A 90 -2.06 -31.12 25.84
CA ALA A 90 -0.76 -30.80 26.43
C ALA A 90 0.14 -32.04 26.61
N ALA A 91 -0.43 -33.25 26.67
CA ALA A 91 0.32 -34.49 26.81
C ALA A 91 1.37 -34.74 25.69
N PRO A 92 1.07 -34.56 24.38
CA PRO A 92 2.07 -34.76 23.33
C PRO A 92 3.15 -33.67 23.32
N LEU A 93 2.84 -32.43 23.74
CA LEU A 93 3.81 -31.35 23.80
C LEU A 93 4.84 -31.54 24.92
N ALA A 94 4.42 -32.08 26.07
CA ALA A 94 5.34 -32.41 27.15
C ALA A 94 6.31 -33.54 26.76
N ALA A 95 5.83 -34.55 26.02
CA ALA A 95 6.67 -35.64 25.53
C ALA A 95 7.71 -35.15 24.49
N ALA A 96 7.30 -34.27 23.57
CA ALA A 96 8.21 -33.69 22.57
C ALA A 96 9.30 -32.81 23.19
N ALA A 97 8.95 -32.01 24.21
CA ALA A 97 9.92 -31.17 24.91
C ALA A 97 10.97 -32.00 25.68
N ALA A 98 10.55 -33.11 26.31
CA ALA A 98 11.47 -34.03 26.98
C ALA A 98 12.42 -34.71 25.98
N ALA A 99 11.92 -35.15 24.83
CA ALA A 99 12.75 -35.76 23.78
C ALA A 99 13.76 -34.75 23.18
N ALA A 100 13.34 -33.51 22.94
CA ALA A 100 14.22 -32.45 22.45
C ALA A 100 15.31 -32.09 23.47
N GLY A 101 14.98 -32.04 24.77
CA GLY A 101 15.96 -31.80 25.84
C GLY A 101 17.05 -32.87 25.91
N ILE A 102 16.67 -34.15 25.79
CA ILE A 102 17.63 -35.28 25.76
C ILE A 102 18.51 -35.22 24.50
N PHE A 103 17.93 -34.85 23.35
CA PHE A 103 18.68 -34.74 22.09
C PHE A 103 19.70 -33.60 22.13
N PHE A 104 19.34 -32.43 22.66
CA PHE A 104 20.28 -31.31 22.80
C PHE A 104 21.35 -31.55 23.87
N ALA A 105 21.03 -32.24 24.97
CA ALA A 105 21.99 -32.57 26.01
C ALA A 105 23.08 -33.58 25.54
N THR A 106 22.77 -34.39 24.52
CA THR A 106 23.70 -35.38 23.96
C THR A 106 24.46 -34.87 22.72
N GLN A 107 24.12 -33.69 22.19
CA GLN A 107 24.67 -33.11 20.96
C GLN A 107 25.67 -31.97 21.21
N THR A 108 26.30 -31.92 22.39
CA THR A 108 27.18 -30.81 22.78
C THR A 108 28.57 -30.78 22.13
N ASP A 109 28.91 -31.67 21.17
CA ASP A 109 30.30 -31.73 20.68
C ASP A 109 30.53 -31.73 19.15
N THR A 110 29.52 -31.49 18.30
CA THR A 110 29.80 -31.35 16.85
C THR A 110 28.80 -30.46 16.11
N SER A 111 29.02 -29.13 16.13
CA SER A 111 28.60 -28.25 15.02
C SER A 111 29.33 -26.92 15.06
N ARG A 112 30.62 -26.98 14.71
CA ARG A 112 31.33 -25.83 14.16
C ARG A 112 30.82 -25.67 12.73
N MET A 113 29.86 -24.76 12.52
CA MET A 113 29.29 -24.50 11.20
C MET A 113 30.37 -23.88 10.29
N PRO A 114 30.65 -24.41 9.10
CA PRO A 114 31.55 -23.76 8.16
C PRO A 114 30.82 -22.59 7.49
N GLY A 115 31.22 -21.39 7.86
CA GLY A 115 30.75 -20.15 7.26
C GLY A 115 31.53 -18.99 7.86
N GLU A 116 32.04 -18.09 7.01
CA GLU A 116 32.66 -16.86 7.49
C GLU A 116 31.68 -16.10 8.39
N PRO A 117 32.15 -15.53 9.51
CA PRO A 117 31.31 -14.70 10.35
C PRO A 117 30.83 -13.51 9.53
N VAL A 118 29.53 -13.47 9.22
CA VAL A 118 28.89 -12.30 8.63
C VAL A 118 29.05 -11.15 9.62
N THR A 119 29.96 -10.23 9.32
CA THR A 119 30.09 -8.96 10.02
C THR A 119 28.79 -8.18 9.80
N ARG A 120 27.94 -8.10 10.83
CA ARG A 120 26.83 -7.16 10.85
C ARG A 120 27.43 -5.76 10.64
N PRO A 121 27.01 -4.99 9.62
CA PRO A 121 27.38 -3.58 9.56
C PRO A 121 26.87 -2.91 10.84
N ALA A 122 27.70 -2.05 11.43
CA ALA A 122 27.36 -1.32 12.64
C ALA A 122 26.00 -0.60 12.47
N PRO A 123 25.14 -0.58 13.49
CA PRO A 123 23.90 0.19 13.44
C PRO A 123 24.27 1.65 13.14
N ARG A 124 23.82 2.16 11.99
CA ARG A 124 23.96 3.58 11.67
C ARG A 124 22.96 4.33 12.54
N GLU A 125 23.47 5.37 13.22
CA GLU A 125 22.70 6.29 14.04
C GLU A 125 21.43 6.71 13.28
N GLU A 126 20.28 6.38 13.86
CA GLU A 126 19.00 6.88 13.36
C GLU A 126 19.05 8.41 13.45
N PRO A 127 18.71 9.15 12.38
CA PRO A 127 18.65 10.59 12.47
C PRO A 127 17.61 10.96 13.53
N LEU A 128 18.08 11.53 14.64
CA LEU A 128 17.25 12.05 15.71
C LEU A 128 16.53 13.28 15.16
N VAL A 129 15.31 13.08 14.65
CA VAL A 129 14.44 14.18 14.22
C VAL A 129 13.73 14.72 15.45
N GLU A 130 14.31 15.75 16.06
CA GLU A 130 13.70 16.49 17.16
C GLU A 130 12.64 17.45 16.58
N MET A 131 11.37 17.27 16.96
CA MET A 131 10.26 18.10 16.48
C MET A 131 9.57 18.86 17.62
N ALA A 132 9.04 20.04 17.31
CA ALA A 132 8.10 20.74 18.18
C ALA A 132 6.78 19.94 18.29
N SER A 133 6.21 19.86 19.49
CA SER A 133 5.16 18.92 19.92
C SER A 133 3.77 19.06 19.25
N ALA A 134 3.68 19.72 18.10
CA ALA A 134 2.41 20.10 17.46
C ALA A 134 2.26 19.66 15.99
N GLN A 135 3.15 18.81 15.46
CA GLN A 135 3.06 18.33 14.08
C GLN A 135 3.04 16.80 14.00
N ASN A 136 2.21 16.26 13.11
CA ASN A 136 2.14 14.83 12.83
C ASN A 136 3.09 14.49 11.68
N LEU A 137 3.93 13.46 11.88
CA LEU A 137 4.93 13.03 10.91
C LEU A 137 4.66 11.59 10.49
N MET A 138 4.66 11.36 9.18
CA MET A 138 4.56 10.03 8.59
C MET A 138 5.80 9.78 7.73
N VAL A 139 6.61 8.78 8.10
CA VAL A 139 7.81 8.38 7.37
C VAL A 139 7.48 7.17 6.52
N PHE A 140 7.62 7.31 5.21
CA PHE A 140 7.50 6.18 4.28
C PHE A 140 8.88 5.63 3.98
N GLU A 141 9.14 4.40 4.41
CA GLU A 141 10.33 3.66 4.01
C GLU A 141 10.11 3.10 2.60
N THR A 142 10.91 3.59 1.64
CA THR A 142 10.85 3.13 0.26
C THR A 142 11.78 1.93 0.05
N GLN A 143 11.53 1.10 -0.98
CA GLN A 143 12.41 -0.04 -1.31
C GLN A 143 13.80 0.41 -1.79
N ASP A 144 13.92 1.66 -2.27
CA ASP A 144 15.20 2.31 -2.51
C ASP A 144 15.71 2.91 -1.20
N ARG A 145 16.77 2.29 -0.66
CA ARG A 145 17.37 2.65 0.64
C ARG A 145 18.08 4.01 0.64
N SER A 146 18.18 4.68 -0.51
CA SER A 146 18.81 5.99 -0.64
C SER A 146 17.83 7.17 -0.53
N ALA A 147 16.52 6.91 -0.59
CA ALA A 147 15.50 7.96 -0.53
C ALA A 147 14.54 7.73 0.65
N LYS A 148 14.36 8.77 1.47
CA LYS A 148 13.28 8.84 2.47
C LYS A 148 12.39 10.02 2.14
N VAL A 149 11.09 9.78 2.00
CA VAL A 149 10.10 10.86 1.83
C VAL A 149 9.55 11.21 3.21
N ILE A 150 9.66 12.48 3.57
CA ILE A 150 9.18 13.03 4.84
C ILE A 150 8.04 13.98 4.52
N TRP A 151 6.85 13.71 5.05
CA TRP A 151 5.66 14.55 4.86
C TRP A 151 5.27 15.22 6.18
N PHE A 152 5.02 16.53 6.14
CA PHE A 152 4.52 17.33 7.26
C PHE A 152 3.11 17.85 6.96
N TYR A 153 2.18 17.77 7.92
CA TYR A 153 0.83 18.33 7.83
C TYR A 153 0.33 18.84 9.19
#